data_AF-A0A7Y9PJS2-F1
#
_entry.id   AF-A0A7Y9PJS2-F1
#
_cell.length_a   1.000
_cell.length_b   1.000
_cell.length_c   1.000
_cell.angle_alpha   90.00
_cell.angle_beta   90.00
_cell.angle_gamma   90.00
#
_symmetry.space_group_name_H-M   'P 1'
#
loop_
_entity.id
_entity.type
_entity.pdbx_description
1 polymer ?
#
loop_
_entity_poly.entity_id
_entity_poly.type
_entity_poly.pdbx_seq_one_letter_code
_entity_poly.pdbx_strand_id
1 'polypeptide(L)'
;MATMAIGAGVMAGQAGSSRGARSRTETLAERNHRLFEEQRKARRGPALEVFFAKHIDNSRIVKANDPERQREMRSFTMAMSVLFLLVMVYVWQHFAAIEVGYHVEAQKVQVEQMREQNRELRLSEAQLTDPGRIDRIAKQLGLDEPQPGQVVRPDGSDANAPVLAQASTPALNAY
;
A
#
# COMPACT_ATOMS: atom_id res chain seq x y z
N MET A 1 -58.82 12.00 6.79
CA MET A 1 -58.26 10.82 7.50
C MET A 1 -56.94 10.51 6.81
N ALA A 2 -55.81 11.04 7.29
CA ALA A 2 -54.82 10.29 8.10
C ALA A 2 -54.37 9.00 7.38
N THR A 3 -53.09 8.69 7.13
CA THR A 3 -51.97 8.71 8.08
C THR A 3 -50.64 8.39 7.36
N MET A 4 -49.56 9.11 7.73
CA MET A 4 -48.13 8.74 7.87
C MET A 4 -47.44 7.87 6.80
N ALA A 5 -46.41 8.36 6.08
CA ALA A 5 -45.04 8.72 6.50
C ALA A 5 -44.13 7.50 6.83
N ILE A 6 -43.19 7.19 5.93
CA ILE A 6 -41.95 6.45 6.22
C ILE A 6 -40.80 7.21 5.57
N GLY A 7 -40.01 7.89 6.41
CA GLY A 7 -38.71 8.43 6.06
C GLY A 7 -37.62 7.55 6.65
N ALA A 8 -36.79 6.95 5.80
CA ALA A 8 -35.46 6.45 6.10
C ALA A 8 -34.51 7.36 5.29
N GLY A 9 -33.46 7.97 5.79
CA GLY A 9 -32.61 7.68 6.93
C GLY A 9 -31.24 8.20 6.50
N VAL A 10 -30.84 9.38 6.98
CA VAL A 10 -29.51 9.94 6.73
C VAL A 10 -28.89 10.34 8.07
N MET A 11 -27.98 9.46 8.50
CA MET A 11 -26.74 9.75 9.23
C MET A 11 -26.78 10.91 10.23
N ALA A 12 -27.24 10.60 11.44
CA ALA A 12 -26.90 11.38 12.63
C ALA A 12 -25.42 11.14 12.97
N GLY A 13 -24.58 12.08 12.54
CA GLY A 13 -23.19 12.20 12.96
C GLY A 13 -23.09 12.28 14.48
N GLN A 14 -22.19 11.47 15.01
CA GLN A 14 -21.86 11.25 16.40
C GLN A 14 -21.42 12.56 17.09
N ALA A 15 -22.37 13.29 17.66
CA ALA A 15 -22.11 14.44 18.53
C ALA A 15 -21.71 13.95 19.95
N GLY A 16 -20.52 13.38 20.05
CA GLY A 16 -19.92 12.96 21.31
C GLY A 16 -19.43 14.15 22.15
N SER A 17 -19.95 14.24 23.37
CA SER A 17 -19.24 14.74 24.56
C SER A 17 -18.66 16.17 24.55
N SER A 18 -19.52 17.18 24.48
CA SER A 18 -19.17 18.56 24.91
C SER A 18 -20.09 19.12 26.01
N ARG A 19 -20.90 18.27 26.66
CA ARG A 19 -21.92 18.68 27.65
C ARG A 19 -21.35 19.07 29.03
N GLY A 20 -20.21 18.51 29.44
CA GLY A 20 -19.66 18.73 30.80
C GLY A 20 -19.14 20.14 31.03
N ALA A 21 -18.35 20.67 30.09
CA ALA A 21 -17.69 21.97 30.22
C ALA A 21 -18.67 23.16 30.14
N ARG A 22 -19.77 23.02 29.36
CA ARG A 22 -20.81 24.05 29.26
C ARG A 22 -21.56 24.24 30.58
N SER A 23 -21.88 23.16 31.29
CA SER A 23 -22.72 23.24 32.51
C SER A 23 -22.13 24.11 33.63
N ARG A 24 -20.80 24.09 33.85
CA ARG A 24 -20.16 24.85 34.92
C ARG A 24 -20.02 26.34 34.59
N THR A 25 -19.77 26.66 33.32
CA THR A 25 -19.74 28.05 32.86
C THR A 25 -21.14 28.65 32.75
N GLU A 26 -22.12 27.85 32.33
CA GLU A 26 -23.53 28.23 32.27
C GLU A 26 -24.08 28.48 33.68
N THR A 27 -23.81 27.61 34.65
CA THR A 27 -24.24 27.83 36.05
C THR A 27 -23.61 29.06 36.72
N LEU A 28 -22.34 29.37 36.42
CA LEU A 28 -21.70 30.58 36.92
C LEU A 28 -22.26 31.84 36.25
N ALA A 29 -22.52 31.79 34.95
CA ALA A 29 -23.11 32.89 34.20
C ALA A 29 -24.55 33.18 34.67
N GLU A 30 -25.36 32.14 34.87
CA GLU A 30 -26.71 32.23 35.42
C GLU A 30 -26.72 32.80 36.84
N ARG A 31 -25.79 32.33 37.70
CA ARG A 31 -25.66 32.85 39.07
C ARG A 31 -25.26 34.33 39.08
N ASN A 32 -24.34 34.74 38.22
CA ASN A 32 -23.95 36.15 38.07
C ASN A 32 -25.11 37.00 37.55
N HIS A 33 -25.88 36.49 36.59
CA HIS A 33 -27.06 37.18 36.06
C HIS A 33 -28.12 37.38 37.14
N ARG A 34 -28.40 36.35 37.95
CA ARG A 34 -29.33 36.44 39.07
C ARG A 34 -28.90 37.47 40.11
N LEU A 35 -27.63 37.48 40.50
CA LEU A 35 -27.10 38.47 41.45
C LEU A 35 -27.20 39.90 40.89
N PHE A 36 -26.99 40.07 39.58
CA PHE A 36 -27.17 41.35 38.91
C PHE A 36 -28.63 41.82 38.93
N GLU A 37 -29.59 40.91 38.71
CA GLU A 37 -31.01 41.23 38.81
C GLU A 37 -31.43 41.59 40.24
N GLU A 38 -30.93 40.88 41.25
CA GLU A 38 -31.17 41.18 42.67
C GLU A 38 -30.61 42.56 43.04
N GLN A 39 -29.42 42.91 42.56
CA GLN A 39 -28.84 44.24 42.72
C GLN A 39 -29.64 45.33 42.00
N ARG A 40 -30.18 45.06 40.80
CA ARG A 40 -31.05 46.02 40.09
C ARG A 40 -32.34 46.29 40.86
N LYS A 41 -32.95 45.28 41.48
CA LYS A 41 -34.16 45.46 42.30
C LYS A 41 -33.88 46.28 43.57
N ALA A 42 -32.67 46.19 44.12
CA ALA A 42 -32.22 46.99 45.26
C ALA A 42 -31.89 48.47 44.90
N ARG A 43 -31.69 48.78 43.61
CA ARG A 43 -31.47 50.16 43.13
C ARG A 43 -32.81 50.87 42.90
N ARG A 44 -33.41 51.42 43.97
CA ARG A 44 -34.55 52.36 43.88
C ARG A 44 -34.06 53.79 44.10
N GLY A 45 -33.94 54.55 43.01
CA GLY A 45 -33.57 55.98 43.00
C GLY A 45 -32.73 56.36 41.77
N PRO A 46 -32.60 57.66 41.42
CA PRO A 46 -31.72 58.11 40.35
C PRO A 46 -30.28 57.85 40.80
N ALA A 47 -29.73 56.72 40.34
CA ALA A 47 -28.38 56.33 40.70
C ALA A 47 -27.41 57.35 40.13
N LEU A 48 -26.68 58.05 41.00
CA LEU A 48 -25.48 58.76 40.59
C LEU A 48 -24.56 57.69 39.99
N GLU A 49 -24.43 57.66 38.66
CA GLU A 49 -23.55 56.73 37.94
C GLU A 49 -22.10 57.17 38.18
N VAL A 50 -21.63 57.03 39.41
CA VAL A 50 -20.21 57.10 39.71
C VAL A 50 -19.64 55.80 39.16
N PHE A 51 -19.21 55.85 37.91
CA PHE A 51 -18.39 54.82 37.30
C PHE A 51 -17.06 54.79 38.04
N PHE A 52 -17.02 54.10 39.17
CA PHE A 52 -15.75 53.61 39.70
C PHE A 52 -15.24 52.61 38.68
N ALA A 53 -14.36 53.06 37.79
CA ALA A 53 -13.59 52.21 36.90
C ALA A 53 -12.71 51.30 37.77
N LYS A 54 -13.32 50.24 38.31
CA LYS A 54 -12.63 49.20 39.07
C LYS A 54 -11.70 48.52 38.08
N HIS A 55 -10.41 48.85 38.15
CA HIS A 55 -9.38 48.20 37.34
C HIS A 55 -9.30 46.75 37.83
N ILE A 56 -9.94 45.84 37.11
CA ILE A 56 -9.85 44.41 37.37
C ILE A 56 -8.48 43.96 36.87
N ASP A 57 -7.50 43.93 37.78
CA ASP A 57 -6.19 43.38 37.48
C ASP A 57 -6.26 41.85 37.44
N ASN A 58 -6.34 41.31 36.22
CA ASN A 58 -6.34 39.87 35.97
C ASN A 58 -4.91 39.28 35.92
N SER A 59 -3.87 40.06 36.21
CA SER A 59 -2.46 39.61 36.10
C SER A 59 -2.13 38.39 36.98
N ARG A 60 -2.90 38.15 38.05
CA ARG A 60 -2.71 37.02 38.98
C ARG A 60 -3.66 35.85 38.77
N ILE A 61 -4.53 35.88 37.76
CA ILE A 61 -5.43 34.76 37.50
C ILE A 61 -4.61 33.65 36.81
N VAL A 62 -4.05 32.77 37.63
CA VAL A 62 -3.45 31.52 37.15
C VAL A 62 -4.60 30.58 36.84
N LYS A 63 -4.71 30.20 35.56
CA LYS A 63 -5.70 29.22 35.10
C LYS A 63 -5.52 27.93 35.90
N ALA A 64 -6.50 27.59 36.73
CA ALA A 64 -6.50 26.35 37.47
C ALA A 64 -6.39 25.18 36.48
N ASN A 65 -5.40 24.31 36.66
CA ASN A 65 -5.24 23.12 35.85
C ASN A 65 -6.29 22.10 36.30
N ASP A 66 -7.39 21.99 35.54
CA ASP A 66 -8.33 20.88 35.69
C ASP A 66 -7.70 19.60 35.10
N PRO A 67 -7.32 18.61 35.93
CA PRO A 67 -6.61 17.41 35.45
C PRO A 67 -7.50 16.52 34.57
N GLU A 68 -8.81 16.55 34.77
CA GLU A 68 -9.78 15.80 33.96
C GLU A 68 -9.77 16.27 32.51
N ARG A 69 -9.75 17.59 32.31
CA ARG A 69 -9.73 18.21 30.98
C ARG A 69 -8.43 17.91 30.22
N GLN A 70 -7.30 17.79 30.93
CA GLN A 70 -6.05 17.34 30.32
C GLN A 70 -6.11 15.86 29.88
N ARG A 71 -6.81 14.99 30.62
CA ARG A 71 -6.96 13.57 30.24
C ARG A 71 -7.82 13.42 29.00
N GLU A 72 -8.93 14.15 28.90
CA GLU A 72 -9.79 14.17 27.70
C GLU A 72 -9.05 14.70 26.47
N MET A 73 -8.27 15.77 26.62
CA MET A 73 -7.46 16.29 25.52
C MET A 73 -6.41 15.27 25.06
N ARG A 74 -5.74 14.57 26.00
CA ARG A 74 -4.76 13.52 25.67
C ARG A 74 -5.39 12.33 24.97
N SER A 75 -6.56 11.85 25.43
CA SER A 75 -7.25 10.74 24.77
C SER A 75 -7.73 11.11 23.37
N PHE A 76 -8.22 12.34 23.18
CA PHE A 76 -8.59 12.86 21.86
C PHE A 76 -7.37 12.95 20.92
N THR A 77 -6.25 13.50 21.41
CA THR A 77 -5.00 13.56 20.63
C THR A 77 -4.48 12.16 20.30
N MET A 78 -4.53 11.22 21.23
CA MET A 78 -4.17 9.81 20.96
C MET A 78 -5.07 9.22 19.87
N ALA A 79 -6.39 9.35 19.99
CA ALA A 79 -7.33 8.84 18.99
C ALA A 79 -7.05 9.43 17.59
N MET A 80 -6.82 10.75 17.50
CA MET A 80 -6.45 11.41 16.24
C MET A 80 -5.11 10.93 15.69
N SER A 81 -4.11 10.73 16.55
CA SER A 81 -2.80 10.21 16.12
C SER A 81 -2.90 8.78 15.57
N VAL A 82 -3.70 7.92 16.21
CA VAL A 82 -3.94 6.54 15.76
C VAL A 82 -4.67 6.54 14.41
N LEU A 83 -5.71 7.37 14.27
CA LEU A 83 -6.42 7.51 13.01
C LEU A 83 -5.48 7.98 11.88
N PHE A 84 -4.63 8.97 12.16
CA PHE A 84 -3.66 9.47 11.21
C PHE A 84 -2.65 8.39 10.78
N LEU A 85 -2.12 7.63 11.74
CA LEU A 85 -1.21 6.50 11.47
C LEU A 85 -1.87 5.43 10.59
N LEU A 86 -3.13 5.07 10.87
CA LEU A 86 -3.88 4.11 10.06
C LEU A 86 -4.03 4.58 8.61
N VAL A 87 -4.37 5.85 8.40
CA VAL A 87 -4.48 6.43 7.05
C VAL A 87 -3.12 6.46 6.36
N MET A 88 -2.04 6.82 7.06
CA MET A 88 -0.69 6.79 6.49
C MET A 88 -0.26 5.39 6.08
N VAL A 89 -0.49 4.38 6.91
CA VAL A 89 -0.18 2.99 6.57
C VAL A 89 -1.02 2.52 5.40
N TYR A 90 -2.31 2.86 5.34
CA TYR A 90 -3.17 2.53 4.20
C TYR A 90 -2.66 3.16 2.90
N VAL A 91 -2.29 4.43 2.92
CA VAL A 91 -1.73 5.13 1.76
C VAL A 91 -0.40 4.50 1.36
N TRP A 92 0.49 4.22 2.31
CA TRP A 92 1.74 3.49 2.03
C TRP A 92 1.44 2.15 1.38
N GLN A 93 0.56 1.32 1.94
CA GLN A 93 0.17 0.03 1.38
C GLN A 93 -0.39 0.16 -0.04
N HIS A 94 -1.21 1.18 -0.29
CA HIS A 94 -1.75 1.47 -1.61
C HIS A 94 -0.65 1.85 -2.61
N PHE A 95 0.32 2.68 -2.20
CA PHE A 95 1.49 3.01 -3.02
C PHE A 95 2.38 1.79 -3.27
N ALA A 96 2.64 0.99 -2.24
CA ALA A 96 3.42 -0.25 -2.37
C ALA A 96 2.73 -1.26 -3.28
N ALA A 97 1.40 -1.37 -3.23
CA ALA A 97 0.63 -2.22 -4.15
C ALA A 97 0.73 -1.73 -5.60
N ILE A 98 0.77 -0.41 -5.82
CA ILE A 98 0.99 0.17 -7.16
C ILE A 98 2.40 -0.13 -7.66
N GLU A 99 3.44 0.09 -6.83
CA GLU A 99 4.84 -0.13 -7.21
C GLU A 99 5.20 -1.61 -7.37
N VAL A 100 4.70 -2.48 -6.48
CA VAL A 100 4.81 -3.94 -6.62
C VAL A 100 4.00 -4.44 -7.83
N GLY A 101 2.85 -3.82 -8.13
CA GLY A 101 2.08 -4.11 -9.33
C GLY A 101 2.90 -3.89 -10.61
N TYR A 102 3.65 -2.80 -10.68
CA TYR A 102 4.55 -2.53 -11.81
C TYR A 102 5.76 -3.46 -11.85
N HIS A 103 6.35 -3.82 -10.71
CA HIS A 103 7.44 -4.79 -10.68
C HIS A 103 7.01 -6.19 -11.14
N VAL A 104 5.78 -6.60 -10.80
CA VAL A 104 5.21 -7.87 -11.29
C VAL A 104 4.97 -7.82 -12.80
N GLU A 105 4.44 -6.71 -13.31
CA GLU A 105 4.21 -6.56 -14.75
C GLU A 105 5.54 -6.52 -15.54
N ALA A 106 6.54 -5.79 -15.04
CA ALA A 106 7.87 -5.73 -15.64
C ALA A 106 8.59 -7.09 -15.63
N GLN A 107 8.43 -7.88 -14.56
CA GLN A 107 8.98 -9.25 -14.49
C GLN A 107 8.25 -10.22 -15.42
N LYS A 108 6.94 -10.08 -15.62
CA LYS A 108 6.20 -10.88 -16.61
C LYS A 108 6.67 -10.61 -18.04
N VAL A 109 6.86 -9.34 -18.40
CA VAL A 109 7.36 -8.96 -19.74
C VAL A 109 8.75 -9.57 -19.99
N GLN A 110 9.64 -9.58 -18.99
CA GLN A 110 10.95 -10.23 -19.14
C GLN A 110 10.86 -11.74 -19.35
N VAL A 111 9.96 -12.43 -18.63
CA VAL A 111 9.75 -13.87 -18.81
C VAL A 111 9.18 -14.19 -20.19
N GLU A 112 8.24 -13.37 -20.68
CA GLU A 112 7.68 -13.51 -22.02
C GLU A 112 8.74 -13.28 -23.11
N GLN A 113 9.55 -12.23 -22.99
CA GLN A 113 10.68 -11.99 -23.90
C GLN A 113 11.66 -13.17 -23.92
N MET A 114 12.04 -13.70 -22.75
CA MET A 114 12.94 -14.86 -22.70
C MET A 114 12.31 -16.12 -23.31
N ARG A 115 10.98 -16.31 -23.17
CA ARG A 115 10.26 -17.43 -23.80
C ARG A 115 10.22 -17.30 -25.31
N GLU A 116 9.99 -16.11 -25.83
CA GLU A 116 10.01 -15.83 -27.27
C GLU A 116 11.40 -16.10 -27.85
N GLN A 117 12.46 -15.58 -27.20
CA GLN A 117 13.84 -15.85 -27.60
C GLN A 117 14.18 -17.34 -27.57
N ASN A 118 13.75 -18.07 -26.53
CA ASN A 118 13.99 -19.51 -26.46
C ASN A 118 13.28 -20.26 -27.60
N ARG A 119 12.06 -19.83 -27.96
CA ARG A 119 11.32 -20.40 -29.07
C ARG A 119 12.00 -20.13 -30.41
N GLU A 120 12.49 -18.91 -30.63
CA GLU A 120 13.27 -18.56 -31.82
C GLU A 120 14.56 -19.38 -31.91
N LEU A 121 15.28 -19.53 -30.79
CA LEU A 121 16.50 -20.33 -30.74
C LEU A 121 16.23 -21.79 -31.07
N ARG A 122 15.16 -22.39 -30.52
CA ARG A 122 14.76 -23.78 -30.84
C ARG A 122 14.34 -23.95 -32.29
N LEU A 123 13.64 -22.97 -32.86
CA LEU A 123 13.29 -22.97 -34.28
C LEU A 123 14.55 -22.88 -35.15
N SER A 124 15.51 -22.03 -34.76
CA SER A 124 16.79 -21.89 -35.45
C SER A 124 17.58 -23.20 -35.37
N GLU A 125 17.68 -23.81 -34.18
CA GLU A 125 18.33 -25.09 -33.97
C GLU A 125 17.70 -26.19 -34.83
N ALA A 126 16.37 -26.27 -34.87
CA ALA A 126 15.66 -27.24 -35.71
C ALA A 126 15.93 -27.00 -37.22
N GLN A 127 16.00 -25.74 -37.66
CA GLN A 127 16.37 -25.42 -39.05
C GLN A 127 17.83 -25.76 -39.38
N LEU A 128 18.76 -25.52 -38.44
CA LEU A 128 20.17 -25.83 -38.64
C LEU A 128 20.42 -27.34 -38.59
N THR A 129 19.69 -28.06 -37.75
CA THR A 129 19.80 -29.51 -37.56
C THR A 129 19.00 -30.29 -38.61
N ASP A 130 18.23 -29.61 -39.48
CA ASP A 130 17.49 -30.25 -40.55
C ASP A 130 18.43 -31.12 -41.41
N PRO A 131 18.29 -32.47 -41.39
CA PRO A 131 19.19 -33.37 -42.09
C PRO A 131 19.16 -33.13 -43.60
N GLY A 132 18.04 -32.66 -44.15
CA GLY A 132 17.96 -32.30 -45.58
C GLY A 132 18.78 -31.06 -45.93
N ARG A 133 18.93 -30.10 -45.02
CA ARG A 133 19.84 -28.95 -45.19
C ARG A 133 21.30 -29.39 -45.06
N ILE A 134 21.61 -30.25 -44.10
CA ILE A 134 22.96 -30.81 -43.90
C ILE A 134 23.41 -31.60 -45.12
N ASP A 135 22.57 -32.49 -45.65
CA ASP A 135 22.87 -33.30 -46.84
C ASP A 135 23.12 -32.44 -48.09
N ARG A 136 22.35 -31.36 -48.28
CA ARG A 136 22.58 -30.40 -49.37
C ARG A 136 23.91 -29.68 -49.24
N ILE A 137 24.27 -29.23 -48.04
CA ILE A 137 25.57 -28.58 -47.79
C ILE A 137 26.71 -29.58 -47.95
N ALA A 138 26.56 -30.82 -47.47
CA ALA A 138 27.54 -31.89 -47.64
C ALA A 138 27.85 -32.12 -49.12
N LYS A 139 26.81 -32.26 -49.96
CA LYS A 139 26.95 -32.42 -51.41
C LYS A 139 27.63 -31.23 -52.08
N GLN A 140 27.34 -29.99 -51.65
CA GLN A 140 28.03 -28.79 -52.14
C GLN A 140 29.52 -28.75 -51.77
N LEU A 141 29.88 -29.33 -50.62
CA LEU A 141 31.27 -29.48 -50.17
C LEU A 141 31.97 -30.70 -50.78
N GLY A 142 31.29 -31.46 -51.66
CA GLY A 142 31.82 -32.68 -52.27
C GLY A 142 31.87 -33.88 -51.31
N LEU A 143 31.18 -33.79 -50.17
CA LEU A 143 30.99 -34.89 -49.23
C LEU A 143 29.75 -35.68 -49.68
N ASP A 144 29.94 -36.95 -49.99
CA ASP A 144 28.88 -37.87 -50.42
C ASP A 144 28.92 -39.14 -49.55
N GLU A 145 27.86 -39.95 -49.63
CA GLU A 145 27.72 -41.15 -48.81
C GLU A 145 28.90 -42.12 -49.06
N PRO A 146 29.66 -42.52 -48.01
CA PRO A 146 30.86 -43.33 -48.21
C PRO A 146 30.52 -44.69 -48.81
N GLN A 147 31.27 -45.10 -49.84
CA GLN A 147 31.08 -46.41 -50.44
C GLN A 147 31.50 -47.53 -49.45
N PRO A 148 30.86 -48.71 -49.52
CA PRO A 148 31.23 -49.85 -48.66
C PRO A 148 32.72 -50.15 -48.76
N GLY A 149 33.46 -50.02 -47.63
CA GLY A 149 34.91 -50.27 -47.55
C GLY A 149 35.81 -49.02 -47.59
N GLN A 150 35.27 -47.82 -47.76
CA GLN A 150 36.05 -46.56 -47.85
C GLN A 150 36.38 -45.92 -46.49
N VAL A 151 35.79 -46.41 -45.39
CA VAL A 151 36.00 -45.87 -44.04
C VAL A 151 37.18 -46.56 -43.37
N VAL A 152 38.33 -45.88 -43.31
CA VAL A 152 39.53 -46.35 -42.61
C VAL A 152 39.53 -45.78 -41.20
N ARG A 153 39.35 -46.65 -40.19
CA ARG A 153 39.49 -46.27 -38.78
C ARG A 153 40.97 -46.19 -38.39
N PRO A 154 41.39 -45.15 -37.63
CA PRO A 154 42.79 -45.01 -37.19
C PRO A 154 43.22 -46.12 -36.22
N ASP A 155 42.27 -46.86 -35.64
CA ASP A 155 42.49 -47.90 -34.65
C ASP A 155 42.81 -49.28 -35.27
N GLY A 156 42.85 -49.38 -36.61
CA GLY A 156 43.16 -50.61 -37.34
C GLY A 156 42.07 -51.69 -37.31
N SER A 157 40.91 -51.42 -36.72
CA SER A 157 39.78 -52.35 -36.69
C SER A 157 39.06 -52.42 -38.05
N ASP A 158 38.77 -53.63 -38.53
CA ASP A 158 38.07 -53.89 -39.79
C ASP A 158 36.86 -52.98 -40.01
N ALA A 159 36.72 -52.42 -41.22
CA ALA A 159 35.63 -51.50 -41.58
C ALA A 159 34.21 -52.11 -41.40
N ASN A 160 34.11 -53.44 -41.36
CA ASN A 160 32.85 -54.20 -41.33
C ASN A 160 32.49 -54.83 -39.96
N ALA A 161 33.24 -54.56 -38.90
CA ALA A 161 32.94 -55.12 -37.58
C ALA A 161 31.72 -54.41 -36.92
N PRO A 162 30.70 -55.14 -36.44
CA PRO A 162 29.57 -54.54 -35.73
C PRO A 162 30.02 -53.99 -34.37
N VAL A 163 29.77 -52.70 -34.13
CA VAL A 163 30.08 -52.02 -32.86
C VAL A 163 28.77 -51.63 -32.18
N LEU A 164 28.63 -52.00 -30.90
CA LEU A 164 27.55 -51.56 -30.03
C LEU A 164 27.80 -50.08 -29.65
N ALA A 165 26.87 -49.19 -29.99
CA ALA A 165 26.94 -47.79 -29.59
C ALA A 165 26.78 -47.69 -28.06
N GLN A 166 27.80 -47.19 -27.37
CA GLN A 166 27.77 -46.96 -25.93
C GLN A 166 27.60 -45.47 -25.66
N ALA A 167 26.45 -45.08 -25.14
CA ALA A 167 26.16 -43.70 -24.77
C ALA A 167 26.82 -43.37 -23.43
N SER A 168 27.82 -42.49 -23.45
CA SER A 168 28.36 -41.88 -22.23
C SER A 168 27.52 -40.64 -21.90
N THR A 169 26.72 -40.71 -20.84
CA THR A 169 25.99 -39.55 -20.32
C THR A 169 26.94 -38.70 -19.47
N PRO A 170 27.28 -37.46 -19.87
CA PRO A 170 28.09 -36.58 -19.03
C PRO A 170 27.30 -36.20 -17.77
N ALA A 171 27.87 -36.50 -16.60
CA ALA A 171 27.28 -36.12 -15.32
C ALA A 171 27.29 -34.59 -15.17
N LEU A 172 26.11 -33.99 -15.02
CA LEU A 172 25.96 -32.58 -14.73
C LEU A 172 26.28 -32.33 -13.26
N ASN A 173 27.45 -31.76 -12.99
CA ASN A 173 27.83 -31.31 -11.65
C ASN A 173 27.01 -30.05 -11.31
N ALA A 174 26.01 -30.21 -10.44
CA ALA A 174 25.33 -29.10 -9.79
C ALA A 174 26.28 -28.49 -8.74
N TYR A 175 26.60 -27.22 -8.90
CA TYR A 175 27.28 -26.37 -7.91
C TYR A 175 26.23 -25.53 -7.17
#